data_AF-A0A959NTF3-F1
#
_entry.id   AF-A0A959NTF3-F1
#
_cell.length_a   1.000
_cell.length_b   1.000
_cell.length_c   1.000
_cell.angle_alpha   90.00
_cell.angle_beta   90.00
_cell.angle_gamma   90.00
#
_symmetry.space_group_name_H-M   'P 1'
#
loop_
_entity.id
_entity.type
_entity.pdbx_description
1 polymer ?
#
loop_
_entity_poly.entity_id
_entity_poly.type
_entity_poly.pdbx_seq_one_letter_code
_entity_poly.pdbx_strand_id
1 'polypeptide(L)'
;VGEWLKGSDFTEGNAYHYQFHVQHDMPGLVKLMGGKEDFAKKLDSMFYSKTNPQVKSIVWNIEGFIGQYWHGNEPCHHFPYLYKYTDEPHQTDKIIRSLVNDFYKNEPDGLKGNDDCGQMSAWYMFANLGFYPVNPCGGDYILGAPQVEEATINLPNEKKFRIEAKDISKQNIIVQSVELNGKKLDRMHITHEEIINGGNLVFNMGSD
;
A
#
# COMPACT_ATOMS: atom_id res chain seq x y z
N VAL A 1 -2.97 -2.37 22.13
CA VAL A 1 -3.73 -1.15 21.79
C VAL A 1 -4.71 -0.85 22.91
N GLY A 2 -5.11 0.40 23.14
CA GLY A 2 -5.98 0.84 24.25
C GLY A 2 -5.45 0.77 25.70
N GLU A 3 -4.58 -0.19 26.06
CA GLU A 3 -3.69 -0.08 27.22
C GLU A 3 -2.24 -0.24 26.78
N TRP A 4 -1.42 0.72 27.20
CA TRP A 4 0.02 0.71 27.09
C TRP A 4 0.54 -0.60 27.68
N LEU A 5 1.28 -1.38 26.89
CA LEU A 5 2.20 -2.31 27.51
C LEU A 5 3.12 -1.47 28.38
N LYS A 6 2.98 -1.57 29.70
CA LYS A 6 3.76 -0.76 30.65
C LYS A 6 5.24 -1.02 30.36
N GLY A 7 5.96 0.01 29.90
CA GLY A 7 7.36 -0.09 29.48
C GLY A 7 7.60 -0.39 28.00
N SER A 8 6.57 -0.31 27.13
CA SER A 8 6.74 -0.32 25.67
C SER A 8 7.03 1.09 25.15
N ASP A 9 8.02 1.20 24.27
CA ASP A 9 8.35 2.43 23.54
C ASP A 9 7.44 2.66 22.31
N PHE A 10 6.60 1.68 21.98
CA PHE A 10 5.78 1.68 20.76
C PHE A 10 4.28 1.54 21.07
N THR A 11 3.48 2.28 20.31
CA THR A 11 2.03 2.26 20.34
C THR A 11 1.53 1.31 19.27
N GLU A 12 0.75 0.30 19.64
CA GLU A 12 0.05 -0.58 18.66
C GLU A 12 1.01 -1.41 17.79
N GLY A 13 2.27 -1.58 18.22
CA GLY A 13 3.28 -2.24 17.39
C GLY A 13 4.57 -2.49 18.16
N ASN A 14 5.65 -2.62 17.41
CA ASN A 14 7.00 -2.80 17.95
C ASN A 14 8.00 -2.06 17.04
N ALA A 15 9.28 -2.10 17.41
CA ALA A 15 10.37 -1.49 16.63
C ALA A 15 10.40 -1.97 15.16
N TYR A 16 9.96 -3.20 14.91
CA TYR A 16 9.96 -3.78 13.58
C TYR A 16 8.97 -3.10 12.63
N HIS A 17 7.84 -2.59 13.13
CA HIS A 17 6.91 -1.77 12.35
C HIS A 17 7.38 -0.32 12.28
N TYR A 18 7.71 0.28 13.43
CA TYR A 18 7.98 1.72 13.52
C TYR A 18 9.27 2.16 12.82
N GLN A 19 10.20 1.25 12.51
CA GLN A 19 11.40 1.59 11.72
C GLN A 19 11.07 2.16 10.32
N PHE A 20 9.87 1.90 9.79
CA PHE A 20 9.43 2.40 8.48
C PHE A 20 8.62 3.71 8.53
N HIS A 21 8.48 4.34 9.69
CA HIS A 21 7.72 5.59 9.89
C HIS A 21 8.56 6.84 9.63
N VAL A 22 9.11 6.94 8.41
CA VAL A 22 9.82 8.15 7.92
C VAL A 22 9.24 8.53 6.55
N GLN A 23 7.90 8.56 6.45
CA GLN A 23 7.16 8.70 5.19
C GLN A 23 7.53 9.99 4.41
N HIS A 24 7.94 11.04 5.12
CA HIS A 24 8.35 12.32 4.54
C HIS A 24 9.74 12.27 3.87
N ASP A 25 10.59 11.31 4.21
CA ASP A 25 11.94 11.15 3.65
C ASP A 25 12.29 9.66 3.45
N MET A 26 11.47 8.99 2.64
CA MET A 26 11.73 7.59 2.27
C MET A 26 13.10 7.39 1.59
N PRO A 27 13.57 8.25 0.68
CA PRO A 27 14.93 8.12 0.12
C PRO A 27 16.03 8.19 1.19
N GLY A 28 15.91 9.09 2.18
CA GLY A 28 16.82 9.17 3.31
C GLY A 28 16.79 7.90 4.17
N LEU A 29 15.60 7.37 4.45
CA LEU A 29 15.43 6.11 5.18
C LEU A 29 16.10 4.93 4.44
N VAL A 30 15.85 4.79 3.13
CA VAL A 30 16.48 3.74 2.30
C VAL A 30 18.00 3.83 2.38
N LYS A 31 18.56 5.04 2.29
CA LYS A 31 20.00 5.27 2.43
C LYS A 31 20.52 4.84 3.82
N LEU A 32 19.82 5.21 4.90
CA LEU A 32 20.21 4.84 6.27
C LEU A 32 20.12 3.32 6.51
N MET A 33 19.20 2.64 5.83
CA MET A 33 19.00 1.19 5.95
C MET A 33 19.95 0.34 5.10
N GLY A 34 20.92 0.96 4.43
CA GLY A 34 21.95 0.26 3.63
C GLY A 34 21.74 0.32 2.12
N GLY A 35 20.80 1.14 1.63
CA GLY A 35 20.46 1.24 0.22
C GLY A 35 19.31 0.31 -0.18
N LYS A 36 18.98 0.32 -1.48
CA LYS A 36 17.77 -0.33 -2.01
C LYS A 36 17.70 -1.83 -1.78
N GLU A 37 18.80 -2.55 -2.05
CA GLU A 37 18.88 -4.00 -1.88
C GLU A 37 18.63 -4.40 -0.42
N ASP A 38 19.31 -3.70 0.48
CA ASP A 38 19.20 -3.96 1.90
C ASP A 38 17.82 -3.57 2.42
N PHE A 39 17.25 -2.46 1.96
CA PHE A 39 15.87 -2.07 2.28
C PHE A 39 14.86 -3.12 1.81
N ALA A 40 15.02 -3.68 0.60
CA ALA A 40 14.20 -4.78 0.09
C ALA A 40 14.26 -6.01 1.01
N LYS A 41 15.44 -6.44 1.44
CA LYS A 41 15.59 -7.56 2.39
C LYS A 41 14.86 -7.30 3.73
N LYS A 42 14.83 -6.06 4.21
CA LYS A 42 14.07 -5.71 5.43
C LYS A 42 12.56 -5.83 5.17
N LEU A 43 12.06 -5.36 4.02
CA LEU A 43 10.67 -5.57 3.63
C LEU A 43 10.34 -7.06 3.43
N ASP A 44 11.24 -7.86 2.86
CA ASP A 44 11.04 -9.30 2.69
C ASP A 44 10.94 -10.00 4.04
N SER A 45 11.77 -9.58 5.00
CA SER A 45 11.68 -10.08 6.37
C SER A 45 10.37 -9.68 7.07
N MET A 46 9.69 -8.62 6.61
CA MET A 46 8.37 -8.24 7.07
C MET A 46 7.28 -9.13 6.45
N PHE A 47 7.21 -9.25 5.12
CA PHE A 47 6.10 -9.93 4.43
C PHE A 47 6.29 -11.45 4.30
N TYR A 48 7.53 -11.93 4.14
CA TYR A 48 7.82 -13.34 3.85
C TYR A 48 8.46 -14.10 5.02
N SER A 49 8.46 -13.51 6.21
CA SER A 49 8.91 -14.21 7.43
C SER A 49 8.08 -15.48 7.65
N LYS A 50 8.77 -16.62 7.81
CA LYS A 50 8.15 -17.91 8.14
C LYS A 50 7.68 -18.00 9.59
N THR A 51 8.17 -17.11 10.45
CA THR A 51 7.68 -16.99 11.81
C THR A 51 6.55 -15.98 11.84
N ASN A 52 5.45 -16.35 12.48
CA ASN A 52 4.39 -15.41 12.85
C ASN A 52 4.93 -14.40 13.89
N PRO A 53 4.27 -13.26 14.07
CA PRO A 53 4.71 -12.25 15.01
C PRO A 53 4.72 -12.83 16.42
N GLN A 54 5.88 -12.76 17.10
CA GLN A 54 5.95 -13.09 18.52
C GLN A 54 5.43 -11.91 19.32
N VAL A 55 4.11 -11.82 19.47
CA VAL A 55 3.49 -10.77 20.28
C VAL A 55 3.46 -11.23 21.74
N LYS A 56 4.32 -10.63 22.57
CA LYS A 56 4.46 -10.98 24.00
C LYS A 56 3.17 -10.79 24.81
N SER A 57 2.33 -9.84 24.41
CA SER A 57 0.93 -9.78 24.83
C SER A 57 0.13 -9.07 23.75
N ILE A 58 -0.87 -9.75 23.23
CA ILE A 58 -1.90 -9.17 22.38
C ILE A 58 -2.91 -8.59 23.37
N VAL A 59 -2.80 -7.30 23.70
CA VAL A 59 -3.84 -6.64 24.51
C VAL A 59 -5.18 -6.62 23.72
N TRP A 60 -5.13 -6.79 22.38
CA TRP A 60 -6.27 -6.80 21.45
C TRP A 60 -6.00 -7.62 20.21
N ASN A 61 -7.01 -8.35 19.73
CA ASN A 61 -7.00 -9.22 18.54
C ASN A 61 -6.61 -8.49 17.24
N ILE A 62 -5.34 -8.14 17.06
CA ILE A 62 -4.80 -7.72 15.77
C ILE A 62 -4.91 -8.94 14.84
N GLU A 63 -5.54 -8.76 13.69
CA GLU A 63 -5.70 -9.78 12.65
C GLU A 63 -5.02 -9.35 11.34
N GLY A 64 -5.11 -10.18 10.30
CA GLY A 64 -4.62 -9.83 8.97
C GLY A 64 -3.10 -9.91 8.85
N PHE A 65 -2.53 -11.05 9.25
CA PHE A 65 -1.08 -11.25 9.23
C PHE A 65 -0.58 -11.76 7.87
N ILE A 66 0.48 -11.13 7.35
CA ILE A 66 1.33 -11.68 6.29
C ILE A 66 2.77 -11.67 6.82
N GLY A 67 3.28 -12.82 7.26
CA GLY A 67 4.55 -12.89 7.97
C GLY A 67 4.51 -12.07 9.27
N GLN A 68 5.27 -10.98 9.31
CA GLN A 68 5.27 -9.98 10.40
C GLN A 68 4.38 -8.76 10.10
N TYR A 69 3.88 -8.57 8.87
CA TYR A 69 3.01 -7.46 8.51
C TYR A 69 1.61 -7.60 9.13
N TRP A 70 1.09 -6.53 9.72
CA TRP A 70 -0.22 -6.51 10.39
C TRP A 70 -1.17 -5.57 9.64
N HIS A 71 -2.06 -6.13 8.81
CA HIS A 71 -2.94 -5.28 8.02
C HIS A 71 -4.01 -4.58 8.84
N GLY A 72 -4.49 -5.22 9.92
CA GLY A 72 -5.55 -4.68 10.76
C GLY A 72 -5.15 -3.52 11.65
N ASN A 73 -4.09 -2.80 11.31
CA ASN A 73 -3.47 -1.83 12.17
C ASN A 73 -2.71 -0.78 11.34
N GLU A 74 -3.05 0.47 11.55
CA GLU A 74 -2.68 1.62 10.72
C GLU A 74 -1.19 1.83 10.51
N PRO A 75 -0.30 1.60 11.51
CA PRO A 75 1.12 1.81 11.34
C PRO A 75 1.72 1.05 10.16
N CYS A 76 1.10 -0.04 9.70
CA CYS A 76 1.64 -0.84 8.60
C CYS A 76 1.10 -0.44 7.22
N HIS A 77 0.03 0.35 7.13
CA HIS A 77 -0.75 0.51 5.89
C HIS A 77 0.04 1.01 4.67
N HIS A 78 1.12 1.77 4.86
CA HIS A 78 1.97 2.25 3.77
C HIS A 78 3.05 1.25 3.33
N PHE A 79 3.32 0.19 4.10
CA PHE A 79 4.45 -0.73 3.87
C PHE A 79 4.44 -1.40 2.48
N PRO A 80 3.29 -1.87 1.94
CA PRO A 80 3.27 -2.50 0.62
C PRO A 80 3.84 -1.61 -0.49
N TYR A 81 3.64 -0.31 -0.37
CA TYR A 81 4.10 0.69 -1.34
C TYR A 81 5.60 1.00 -1.21
N LEU A 82 6.27 0.55 -0.14
CA LEU A 82 7.68 0.84 0.10
C LEU A 82 8.62 0.10 -0.84
N TYR A 83 8.21 -1.02 -1.44
CA TYR A 83 8.96 -1.68 -2.51
C TYR A 83 9.13 -0.80 -3.75
N LYS A 84 8.28 0.23 -3.97
CA LYS A 84 8.53 1.22 -5.04
C LYS A 84 9.83 2.02 -4.86
N TYR A 85 10.38 2.04 -3.64
CA TYR A 85 11.68 2.65 -3.34
C TYR A 85 12.86 1.68 -3.44
N THR A 86 12.64 0.41 -3.84
CA THR A 86 13.68 -0.60 -4.06
C THR A 86 13.90 -0.83 -5.56
N ASP A 87 14.67 -1.87 -5.91
CA ASP A 87 14.78 -2.38 -7.28
C ASP A 87 13.81 -3.54 -7.55
N GLU A 88 12.86 -3.79 -6.64
CA GLU A 88 11.82 -4.82 -6.74
C GLU A 88 10.39 -4.24 -6.66
N PRO A 89 10.03 -3.22 -7.45
CA PRO A 89 8.76 -2.52 -7.34
C PRO A 89 7.53 -3.40 -7.64
N HIS A 90 7.72 -4.55 -8.30
CA HIS A 90 6.65 -5.50 -8.62
C HIS A 90 6.13 -6.25 -7.37
N GLN A 91 6.89 -6.26 -6.27
CA GLN A 91 6.43 -6.85 -5.00
C GLN A 91 5.26 -6.06 -4.41
N THR A 92 5.23 -4.73 -4.58
CA THR A 92 4.07 -3.89 -4.23
C THR A 92 2.79 -4.45 -4.85
N ASP A 93 2.83 -4.78 -6.14
CA ASP A 93 1.68 -5.21 -6.92
C ASP A 93 1.16 -6.57 -6.41
N LYS A 94 2.08 -7.52 -6.18
CA LYS A 94 1.79 -8.85 -5.61
C LYS A 94 1.18 -8.77 -4.22
N ILE A 95 1.77 -7.95 -3.34
CA ILE A 95 1.32 -7.81 -1.95
C ILE A 95 -0.06 -7.15 -1.90
N ILE A 96 -0.27 -6.05 -2.63
CA ILE A 96 -1.59 -5.38 -2.67
C ILE A 96 -2.66 -6.35 -3.16
N ARG A 97 -2.39 -7.13 -4.21
CA ARG A 97 -3.34 -8.14 -4.72
C ARG A 97 -3.71 -9.18 -3.66
N SER A 98 -2.73 -9.71 -2.91
CA SER A 98 -3.01 -10.66 -1.83
C SER A 98 -3.83 -10.00 -0.71
N LEU A 99 -3.45 -8.82 -0.25
CA LEU A 99 -4.18 -8.10 0.80
C LEU A 99 -5.65 -7.85 0.42
N VAL A 100 -5.88 -7.35 -0.80
CA VAL A 100 -7.23 -7.07 -1.30
C VAL A 100 -8.08 -8.34 -1.40
N ASN A 101 -7.51 -9.44 -1.91
CA ASN A 101 -8.26 -10.69 -2.07
C ASN A 101 -8.52 -11.42 -0.76
N ASP A 102 -7.53 -11.40 0.15
CA ASP A 102 -7.54 -12.27 1.32
C ASP A 102 -8.18 -11.58 2.54
N PHE A 103 -8.04 -10.25 2.65
CA PHE A 103 -8.41 -9.48 3.85
C PHE A 103 -9.64 -8.60 3.70
N TYR A 104 -10.20 -8.48 2.50
CA TYR A 104 -11.45 -7.76 2.25
C TYR A 104 -12.49 -8.67 1.63
N LYS A 105 -13.63 -8.84 2.30
CA LYS A 105 -14.74 -9.67 1.82
C LYS A 105 -16.07 -8.94 1.98
N ASN A 106 -17.03 -9.29 1.13
CA ASN A 106 -18.41 -8.84 1.26
C ASN A 106 -19.19 -9.74 2.24
N GLU A 107 -18.68 -9.87 3.46
CA GLU A 107 -19.21 -10.74 4.51
C GLU A 107 -19.12 -10.03 5.87
N PRO A 108 -19.90 -10.41 6.90
CA PRO A 108 -19.87 -9.75 8.21
C PRO A 108 -18.50 -9.69 8.91
N ASP A 109 -17.61 -10.65 8.65
CA ASP A 109 -16.22 -10.72 9.14
C ASP A 109 -15.20 -10.31 8.06
N GLY A 110 -15.65 -9.52 7.08
CA GLY A 110 -14.90 -9.20 5.87
C GLY A 110 -13.78 -8.18 6.02
N LEU A 111 -13.51 -7.67 7.22
CA LEU A 111 -12.37 -6.81 7.53
C LEU A 111 -11.46 -7.48 8.56
N LYS A 112 -10.16 -7.35 8.36
CA LYS A 112 -9.14 -7.89 9.26
C LYS A 112 -8.68 -6.91 10.32
N GLY A 113 -9.62 -6.34 11.08
CA GLY A 113 -9.35 -5.35 12.13
C GLY A 113 -10.55 -4.43 12.34
N ASN A 114 -10.37 -3.40 13.17
CA ASN A 114 -11.34 -2.32 13.23
C ASN A 114 -11.31 -1.53 11.91
N ASP A 115 -12.44 -0.97 11.49
CA ASP A 115 -12.44 -0.08 10.32
C ASP A 115 -11.77 1.28 10.61
N ASP A 116 -11.65 1.62 11.89
CA ASP A 116 -11.06 2.85 12.41
C ASP A 116 -11.56 4.11 11.69
N CYS A 117 -12.89 4.25 11.73
CA CYS A 117 -13.65 5.38 11.18
C CYS A 117 -13.43 5.57 9.66
N GLY A 118 -13.30 4.47 8.92
CA GLY A 118 -13.15 4.47 7.46
C GLY A 118 -11.70 4.40 6.98
N GLN A 119 -10.71 4.27 7.88
CA GLN A 119 -9.31 4.17 7.49
C GLN A 119 -9.01 2.87 6.74
N MET A 120 -9.49 1.72 7.21
CA MET A 120 -9.34 0.43 6.50
C MET A 120 -10.10 0.45 5.16
N SER A 121 -11.31 0.99 5.17
CA SER A 121 -12.12 1.17 3.96
C SER A 121 -11.46 2.11 2.94
N ALA A 122 -10.86 3.21 3.39
CA ALA A 122 -10.14 4.14 2.52
C ALA A 122 -8.88 3.50 1.92
N TRP A 123 -8.14 2.72 2.70
CA TRP A 123 -7.01 1.95 2.18
C TRP A 123 -7.44 1.03 1.04
N TYR A 124 -8.54 0.29 1.23
CA TYR A 124 -9.11 -0.58 0.20
C TYR A 124 -9.45 0.19 -1.08
N MET A 125 -10.10 1.35 -0.96
CA MET A 125 -10.44 2.18 -2.11
C MET A 125 -9.19 2.65 -2.87
N PHE A 126 -8.17 3.15 -2.17
CA PHE A 126 -6.90 3.55 -2.79
C PHE A 126 -6.16 2.38 -3.46
N ALA A 127 -6.13 1.22 -2.81
CA ALA A 127 -5.57 -0.01 -3.38
C ALA A 127 -6.28 -0.41 -4.67
N ASN A 128 -7.62 -0.35 -4.70
CA ASN A 128 -8.40 -0.64 -5.90
C ASN A 128 -8.14 0.34 -7.05
N LEU A 129 -7.97 1.63 -6.73
CA LEU A 129 -7.63 2.70 -7.69
C LEU A 129 -6.18 2.62 -8.20
N GLY A 130 -5.31 1.84 -7.55
CA GLY A 130 -3.93 1.62 -7.98
C GLY A 130 -2.93 2.68 -7.52
N PHE A 131 -3.23 3.47 -6.48
CA PHE A 131 -2.28 4.42 -5.89
C PHE A 131 -2.62 4.76 -4.43
N TYR A 132 -1.64 5.21 -3.63
CA TYR A 132 -1.83 5.48 -2.20
C TYR A 132 -1.00 6.67 -1.68
N PRO A 133 -1.56 7.51 -0.78
CA PRO A 133 -0.86 8.65 -0.21
C PRO A 133 0.10 8.22 0.93
N VAL A 134 1.28 7.67 0.59
CA VAL A 134 2.29 7.25 1.58
C VAL A 134 2.71 8.40 2.49
N ASN A 135 2.95 9.58 1.92
CA ASN A 135 3.11 10.82 2.67
C ASN A 135 1.84 11.67 2.51
N PRO A 136 0.91 11.65 3.49
CA PRO A 136 -0.39 12.32 3.35
C PRO A 136 -0.29 13.85 3.26
N CYS A 137 0.85 14.44 3.60
CA CYS A 137 1.09 15.88 3.50
C CYS A 137 1.89 16.29 2.25
N GLY A 138 2.36 15.34 1.44
CA GLY A 138 3.23 15.61 0.29
C GLY A 138 2.51 15.96 -1.01
N GLY A 139 1.23 15.61 -1.14
CA GLY A 139 0.46 15.77 -2.38
C GLY A 139 0.77 14.73 -3.45
N ASP A 140 1.64 13.76 -3.16
CA ASP A 140 1.97 12.64 -4.05
C ASP A 140 1.24 11.36 -3.62
N TYR A 141 0.83 10.58 -4.62
CA TYR A 141 0.25 9.25 -4.46
C TYR A 141 1.17 8.24 -5.12
N ILE A 142 1.73 7.32 -4.34
CA ILE A 142 2.62 6.27 -4.82
C ILE A 142 1.79 5.24 -5.57
N LEU A 143 2.20 4.90 -6.79
CA LEU A 143 1.55 3.93 -7.64
C LEU A 143 1.65 2.53 -7.01
N GLY A 144 0.54 1.81 -7.05
CA GLY A 144 0.47 0.37 -6.82
C GLY A 144 -0.05 -0.31 -8.09
N ALA A 145 -0.80 -1.40 -7.90
CA ALA A 145 -1.52 -2.08 -8.98
C ALA A 145 -3.04 -1.94 -8.77
N PRO A 146 -3.80 -1.46 -9.76
CA PRO A 146 -5.25 -1.40 -9.67
C PRO A 146 -5.86 -2.80 -9.55
N GLN A 147 -7.04 -2.87 -8.93
CA GLN A 147 -7.72 -4.14 -8.65
C GLN A 147 -9.01 -4.33 -9.47
N VAL A 148 -9.40 -3.30 -10.23
CA VAL A 148 -10.56 -3.26 -11.12
C VAL A 148 -10.13 -2.88 -12.54
N GLU A 149 -10.91 -3.29 -13.54
CA GLU A 149 -10.66 -2.97 -14.96
C GLU A 149 -10.76 -1.47 -15.26
N GLU A 150 -11.77 -0.81 -14.70
CA GLU A 150 -11.98 0.63 -14.85
C GLU A 150 -12.48 1.24 -13.55
N ALA A 151 -12.02 2.44 -13.24
CA ALA A 151 -12.59 3.30 -12.22
C ALA A 151 -12.64 4.75 -12.71
N THR A 152 -13.63 5.52 -12.23
CA THR A 152 -13.71 6.95 -12.53
C THR A 152 -13.97 7.73 -11.24
N ILE A 153 -13.08 8.68 -10.94
CA ILE A 153 -13.27 9.67 -9.89
C ILE A 153 -13.96 10.88 -10.51
N ASN A 154 -15.18 11.16 -10.08
CA ASN A 154 -15.90 12.38 -10.46
C ASN A 154 -15.42 13.54 -9.59
N LEU A 155 -14.97 14.61 -10.22
CA LEU A 155 -14.37 15.77 -9.58
C LEU A 155 -15.29 17.00 -9.73
N PRO A 156 -15.06 18.07 -8.97
CA PRO A 156 -15.74 19.35 -9.19
C PRO A 156 -15.59 19.85 -10.63
N ASN A 157 -16.53 20.70 -11.06
CA ASN A 157 -16.56 21.28 -12.41
C ASN A 157 -16.67 20.21 -13.52
N GLU A 158 -17.38 19.12 -13.26
CA GLU A 158 -17.64 18.01 -14.20
C GLU A 158 -16.38 17.30 -14.74
N LYS A 159 -15.22 17.60 -14.15
CA LYS A 159 -13.96 16.91 -14.47
C LYS A 159 -14.04 15.45 -14.01
N LYS A 160 -13.32 14.59 -14.73
CA LYS A 160 -13.22 13.17 -14.43
C LYS A 160 -11.77 12.75 -14.48
N PHE A 161 -11.34 12.00 -13.48
CA PHE A 161 -10.08 11.28 -13.52
C PHE A 161 -10.39 9.79 -13.70
N ARG A 162 -10.06 9.27 -14.87
CA ARG A 162 -10.31 7.89 -15.27
C ARG A 162 -9.08 7.04 -15.03
N ILE A 163 -9.30 5.82 -14.59
CA ILE A 163 -8.28 4.83 -14.32
C ILE A 163 -8.67 3.59 -15.10
N GLU A 164 -7.77 3.09 -15.93
CA GLU A 164 -7.97 1.89 -16.75
C GLU A 164 -6.83 0.91 -16.49
N ALA A 165 -7.17 -0.36 -16.24
CA ALA A 165 -6.22 -1.45 -16.08
C ALA A 165 -6.35 -2.42 -17.26
N LYS A 166 -5.54 -2.21 -18.30
CA LYS A 166 -5.57 -3.04 -19.50
C LYS A 166 -5.00 -4.41 -19.20
N ASP A 167 -5.70 -5.43 -19.69
CA ASP A 167 -5.35 -6.85 -19.56
C ASP A 167 -5.26 -7.36 -18.11
N ILE A 168 -5.82 -6.64 -17.13
CA ILE A 168 -5.91 -7.13 -15.74
C ILE A 168 -6.67 -8.45 -15.69
N SER A 169 -6.13 -9.43 -14.98
CA SER A 169 -6.78 -10.73 -14.82
C SER A 169 -6.26 -11.43 -13.57
N LYS A 170 -6.72 -12.66 -13.33
CA LYS A 170 -6.17 -13.51 -12.26
C LYS A 170 -4.69 -13.83 -12.47
N GLN A 171 -4.22 -13.82 -13.72
CA GLN A 171 -2.82 -14.05 -14.08
C GLN A 171 -2.04 -12.74 -14.19
N ASN A 172 -2.66 -11.72 -14.79
CA ASN A 172 -1.99 -10.44 -15.06
C ASN A 172 -2.20 -9.49 -13.88
N ILE A 173 -1.29 -9.55 -12.92
CA ILE A 173 -1.36 -8.79 -11.66
C ILE A 173 -0.25 -7.75 -11.51
N ILE A 174 0.75 -7.76 -12.39
CA ILE A 174 1.93 -6.90 -12.33
C ILE A 174 1.78 -5.71 -13.28
N VAL A 175 2.12 -4.51 -12.82
CA VAL A 175 2.12 -3.31 -13.67
C VAL A 175 3.37 -3.30 -14.55
N GLN A 176 3.17 -3.37 -15.86
CA GLN A 176 4.26 -3.34 -16.85
C GLN A 176 4.64 -1.92 -17.25
N SER A 177 3.64 -1.05 -17.37
CA SER A 177 3.83 0.36 -17.64
C SER A 177 2.59 1.16 -17.23
N VAL A 178 2.80 2.45 -17.02
CA VAL A 178 1.74 3.40 -16.69
C VAL A 178 1.81 4.57 -17.66
N GLU A 179 0.66 5.03 -18.12
CA GLU A 179 0.51 6.22 -18.93
C GLU A 179 -0.42 7.21 -18.24
N LEU A 180 -0.03 8.48 -18.20
CA LEU A 180 -0.88 9.58 -17.76
C LEU A 180 -1.17 10.47 -18.96
N ASN A 181 -2.45 10.58 -19.33
CA ASN A 181 -2.92 11.36 -20.47
C ASN A 181 -2.21 10.99 -21.79
N GLY A 182 -2.00 9.69 -22.01
CA GLY A 182 -1.36 9.14 -23.21
C GLY A 182 0.16 9.31 -23.26
N LYS A 183 0.80 9.75 -22.17
CA LYS A 183 2.26 9.84 -22.05
C LYS A 183 2.75 8.82 -21.03
N LYS A 184 3.80 8.09 -21.39
CA LYS A 184 4.48 7.16 -20.48
C LYS A 184 4.90 7.91 -19.20
N LEU A 185 4.59 7.31 -18.06
CA LEU A 185 4.91 7.82 -16.74
C LEU A 185 6.09 7.03 -16.16
N ASP A 186 7.29 7.60 -16.18
CA ASP A 186 8.52 6.94 -15.71
C ASP A 186 8.80 7.14 -14.20
N ARG A 187 7.86 7.74 -13.47
CA ARG A 187 7.95 7.97 -12.02
C ARG A 187 6.97 7.07 -11.26
N MET A 188 7.31 6.78 -10.01
CA MET A 188 6.52 5.88 -9.15
C MET A 188 5.28 6.55 -8.51
N HIS A 189 4.94 7.79 -8.86
CA HIS A 189 3.86 8.53 -8.23
C HIS A 189 3.10 9.40 -9.23
N ILE A 190 1.88 9.75 -8.88
CA ILE A 190 1.10 10.85 -9.45
C ILE A 190 0.87 11.93 -8.40
N THR A 191 0.63 13.15 -8.82
CA THR A 191 0.38 14.29 -7.93
C THR A 191 -1.12 14.52 -7.77
N HIS A 192 -1.49 15.17 -6.68
CA HIS A 192 -2.85 15.64 -6.46
C HIS A 192 -3.33 16.57 -7.56
N GLU A 193 -2.45 17.45 -8.06
CA GLU A 193 -2.77 18.38 -9.15
C GLU A 193 -3.17 17.65 -10.44
N GLU A 194 -2.47 16.57 -10.79
CA GLU A 194 -2.82 15.76 -11.97
C GLU A 194 -4.16 15.05 -11.81
N ILE A 195 -4.50 14.62 -10.59
CA ILE A 195 -5.82 14.03 -10.31
C ILE A 195 -6.91 15.09 -10.48
N ILE A 196 -6.83 16.23 -9.77
CA ILE A 196 -7.89 17.26 -9.77
C ILE A 196 -8.06 17.98 -11.12
N ASN A 197 -7.03 17.95 -11.97
CA ASN A 197 -7.13 18.44 -13.34
C ASN A 197 -7.95 17.52 -14.25
N GLY A 198 -8.25 16.30 -13.81
CA GLY A 198 -8.88 15.27 -14.61
C GLY A 198 -7.92 14.69 -15.65
N GLY A 199 -8.33 13.60 -16.28
CA GLY A 199 -7.48 12.89 -17.23
C GLY A 199 -7.73 11.39 -17.27
N ASN A 200 -6.77 10.67 -17.84
CA ASN A 200 -6.75 9.21 -17.88
C ASN A 200 -5.42 8.65 -17.39
N LEU A 201 -5.48 7.72 -16.45
CA LEU A 201 -4.36 6.96 -15.92
C LEU A 201 -4.51 5.50 -16.38
N VAL A 202 -3.66 5.07 -17.30
CA VAL A 202 -3.75 3.73 -17.90
C VAL A 202 -2.61 2.89 -17.36
N PHE A 203 -2.94 1.77 -16.73
CA PHE A 203 -2.02 0.71 -16.33
C PHE A 203 -2.07 -0.40 -17.38
N ASN A 204 -0.93 -0.77 -17.95
CA ASN A 204 -0.81 -1.98 -18.77
C ASN A 204 -0.34 -3.12 -17.86
N MET A 205 -1.16 -4.16 -17.71
CA MET A 205 -0.90 -5.26 -16.79
C MET A 205 -0.23 -6.45 -17.49
N GLY A 206 0.50 -7.27 -16.73
CA GLY A 206 1.16 -8.49 -17.20
C GLY A 206 1.33 -9.51 -16.08
N SER A 207 1.75 -10.72 -16.44
CA SER A 207 1.90 -11.83 -15.49
C SER A 207 3.21 -11.82 -14.71
N ASP A 208 4.27 -11.20 -15.24
CA ASP A 208 5.64 -11.21 -14.70
C ASP A 208 6.30 -9.84 -14.80
#